data_AF-A0A0M9AKG0-F1
#
_entry.id   AF-A0A0M9AKG0-F1
#
_cell.length_a   1.000
_cell.length_b   1.000
_cell.length_c   1.000
_cell.angle_alpha   90.00
_cell.angle_beta   90.00
_cell.angle_gamma   90.00
#
_symmetry.space_group_name_H-M   'P 1'
#
loop_
_entity.id
_entity.type
_entity.pdbx_description
1 polymer ?
#
loop_
_entity_poly.entity_id
_entity_poly.type
_entity_poly.pdbx_seq_one_letter_code
_entity_poly.pdbx_strand_id
1 'polypeptide(L)'
;MTGTDEPEVRVSMASGLIWEFVVPSSATTCAEEAKEMVQFCDQLYSAFGEFLVPLEISYGITKFDQDTNLRPDSNTGELVRREVRNKKGISVREFLKSTDVDGAQARWIPRVPFDRNRYRVHADGTDYAIERSECTPYRNGEPDQGKVVSDPLELAVTHRPAKNYPSVTTEYALSVSVSMFSDLWLRTSANGEKNREYLVSFLSDVSDAISAESVKRDKYKTSDFWNDLSVYSGDDDYIDLEPEAIY
;
A
#
# COMPACT_ATOMS: atom_id res chain seq x y z
N MET A 1 -8.09 37.29 -10.15
CA MET A 1 -8.58 35.92 -10.37
C MET A 1 -7.65 35.02 -9.57
N THR A 2 -8.09 34.60 -8.40
CA THR A 2 -7.33 33.74 -7.48
C THR A 2 -7.50 32.30 -7.96
N GLY A 3 -6.59 31.83 -8.80
CA GLY A 3 -6.40 30.39 -8.98
C GLY A 3 -5.69 29.90 -7.73
N THR A 4 -6.42 29.25 -6.82
CA THR A 4 -5.80 28.25 -5.94
C THR A 4 -5.45 27.09 -6.87
N ASP A 5 -4.25 27.11 -7.43
CA ASP A 5 -3.75 25.99 -8.21
C ASP A 5 -3.59 24.81 -7.23
N GLU A 6 -4.32 23.73 -7.50
CA GLU A 6 -4.18 22.48 -6.74
C GLU A 6 -2.72 21.99 -6.84
N PRO A 7 -2.20 21.31 -5.80
CA PRO A 7 -0.82 20.83 -5.83
C PRO A 7 -0.57 19.89 -7.00
N GLU A 8 0.47 20.17 -7.78
CA GLU A 8 0.93 19.22 -8.79
C GLU A 8 1.63 18.03 -8.10
N VAL A 9 0.98 16.88 -8.16
CA VAL A 9 1.48 15.62 -7.60
C VAL A 9 2.00 14.75 -8.74
N ARG A 10 3.32 14.64 -8.84
CA ARG A 10 4.00 13.83 -9.85
C ARG A 10 4.06 12.38 -9.40
N VAL A 11 3.73 11.44 -10.27
CA VAL A 11 3.86 10.00 -10.02
C VAL A 11 4.67 9.32 -11.12
N SER A 12 5.66 8.53 -10.71
CA SER A 12 6.48 7.69 -11.58
C SER A 12 5.74 6.43 -12.00
N MET A 13 6.16 5.81 -13.11
CA MET A 13 5.65 4.51 -13.53
C MET A 13 6.28 3.34 -12.75
N ALA A 14 7.38 3.59 -12.05
CA ALA A 14 8.07 2.64 -11.17
C ALA A 14 8.09 3.14 -9.72
N SER A 15 8.05 2.24 -8.75
CA SER A 15 8.20 2.59 -7.34
C SER A 15 9.66 2.91 -7.01
N GLY A 16 9.90 3.99 -6.26
CA GLY A 16 11.24 4.34 -5.77
C GLY A 16 11.63 3.63 -4.49
N LEU A 17 10.74 3.59 -3.50
CA LEU A 17 10.99 2.98 -2.19
C LEU A 17 9.83 2.05 -1.84
N ILE A 18 10.15 0.92 -1.20
CA ILE A 18 9.17 -0.02 -0.68
C ILE A 18 9.48 -0.28 0.78
N TRP A 19 8.51 -0.06 1.66
CA TRP A 19 8.51 -0.56 3.03
C TRP A 19 7.70 -1.84 3.08
N GLU A 20 8.28 -2.88 3.68
CA GLU A 20 7.62 -4.14 3.90
C GLU A 20 7.64 -4.49 5.39
N PHE A 21 6.48 -4.39 6.02
CA PHE A 21 6.27 -4.72 7.42
C PHE A 21 5.81 -6.17 7.53
N VAL A 22 6.53 -6.98 8.32
CA VAL A 22 6.37 -8.44 8.31
C VAL A 22 5.94 -8.93 9.68
N VAL A 23 4.94 -9.81 9.68
CA VAL A 23 4.41 -10.47 10.87
C VAL A 23 4.32 -11.99 10.60
N PRO A 24 4.87 -12.85 11.47
CA PRO A 24 4.69 -14.29 11.36
C PRO A 24 3.21 -14.69 11.36
N SER A 25 2.83 -15.58 10.45
CA SER A 25 1.49 -16.16 10.43
C SER A 25 1.49 -17.46 11.24
N SER A 26 0.54 -17.59 12.16
CA SER A 26 0.36 -18.81 12.95
C SER A 26 -0.58 -19.80 12.28
N ALA A 27 -1.28 -19.36 11.23
CA ALA A 27 -2.19 -20.18 10.45
C ALA A 27 -1.49 -21.40 9.86
N THR A 28 -2.15 -22.55 10.00
CA THR A 28 -1.77 -23.82 9.39
C THR A 28 -2.81 -24.26 8.36
N THR A 29 -4.03 -23.73 8.44
CA THR A 29 -5.14 -23.99 7.52
C THR A 29 -5.60 -22.73 6.77
N CYS A 30 -6.35 -22.93 5.69
CA CYS A 30 -6.99 -21.84 4.96
C CYS A 30 -7.98 -21.07 5.85
N ALA A 31 -8.81 -21.75 6.63
CA ALA A 31 -9.76 -21.07 7.52
C ALA A 31 -9.08 -20.20 8.58
N GLU A 32 -7.95 -20.67 9.14
CA GLU A 32 -7.12 -19.89 10.05
C GLU A 32 -6.51 -18.67 9.36
N GLU A 33 -5.96 -18.85 8.16
CA GLU A 33 -5.37 -17.74 7.38
C GLU A 33 -6.39 -16.66 7.06
N ALA A 34 -7.59 -17.03 6.58
CA ALA A 34 -8.60 -16.05 6.27
C ALA A 34 -9.02 -15.26 7.52
N LYS A 35 -9.05 -15.90 8.70
CA LYS A 35 -9.30 -15.21 9.96
C LYS A 35 -8.15 -14.26 10.31
N GLU A 36 -6.91 -14.71 10.19
CA GLU A 36 -5.73 -13.87 10.42
C GLU A 36 -5.73 -12.66 9.47
N MET A 37 -5.89 -12.87 8.16
CA MET A 37 -5.94 -11.80 7.15
C MET A 37 -7.03 -10.77 7.44
N VAL A 38 -8.22 -11.22 7.83
CA VAL A 38 -9.34 -10.35 8.19
C VAL A 38 -9.02 -9.51 9.43
N GLN A 39 -8.51 -10.14 10.48
CA GLN A 39 -8.12 -9.46 11.72
C GLN A 39 -6.98 -8.47 11.47
N PHE A 40 -6.02 -8.85 10.65
CA PHE A 40 -4.86 -8.04 10.30
C PHE A 40 -5.26 -6.80 9.51
N CYS A 41 -6.16 -6.95 8.53
CA CYS A 41 -6.71 -5.81 7.81
C CYS A 41 -7.56 -4.91 8.72
N ASP A 42 -8.39 -5.47 9.62
CA ASP A 42 -9.17 -4.71 10.60
C ASP A 42 -8.29 -3.82 11.49
N GLN A 43 -7.17 -4.36 11.98
CA GLN A 43 -6.16 -3.59 12.72
C GLN A 43 -5.56 -2.48 11.86
N LEU A 44 -5.18 -2.80 10.61
CA LEU A 44 -4.54 -1.86 9.69
C LEU A 44 -5.43 -0.65 9.35
N TYR A 45 -6.75 -0.83 9.28
CA TYR A 45 -7.70 0.28 9.07
C TYR A 45 -7.58 1.36 10.15
N SER A 46 -7.10 1.04 11.34
CA SER A 46 -6.88 2.03 12.41
C SER A 46 -5.66 2.91 12.12
N ALA A 47 -4.64 2.38 11.43
CA ALA A 47 -3.42 3.11 11.05
C ALA A 47 -3.64 4.09 9.89
N PHE A 48 -4.71 3.90 9.10
CA PHE A 48 -5.02 4.77 7.96
C PHE A 48 -5.32 6.22 8.38
N GLY A 49 -5.99 6.38 9.52
CA GLY A 49 -6.30 7.69 10.10
C GLY A 49 -6.90 8.67 9.10
N GLU A 50 -6.40 9.91 9.12
CA GLU A 50 -6.72 10.93 8.12
C GLU A 50 -5.76 10.90 6.93
N PHE A 51 -4.71 10.08 6.96
CA PHE A 51 -3.67 10.09 5.94
C PHE A 51 -4.09 9.38 4.67
N LEU A 52 -4.68 8.18 4.78
CA LEU A 52 -5.06 7.34 3.65
C LEU A 52 -6.53 6.94 3.79
N VAL A 53 -7.33 7.15 2.76
CA VAL A 53 -8.72 6.67 2.70
C VAL A 53 -8.88 5.77 1.48
N PRO A 54 -9.09 4.45 1.65
CA PRO A 54 -9.22 3.55 0.51
C PRO A 54 -10.55 3.76 -0.21
N LEU A 55 -10.53 3.91 -1.54
CA LEU A 55 -11.75 4.10 -2.34
C LEU A 55 -12.12 2.86 -3.15
N GLU A 56 -11.15 1.99 -3.44
CA GLU A 56 -11.33 0.72 -4.14
C GLU A 56 -10.51 -0.40 -3.48
N ILE A 57 -11.10 -1.59 -3.37
CA ILE A 57 -10.42 -2.81 -2.94
C ILE A 57 -10.86 -3.93 -3.87
N SER A 58 -9.91 -4.55 -4.57
CA SER A 58 -10.16 -5.62 -5.54
C SER A 58 -9.29 -6.84 -5.29
N TYR A 59 -9.90 -7.96 -4.89
CA TYR A 59 -9.15 -9.15 -4.45
C TYR A 59 -9.88 -10.46 -4.73
N GLY A 60 -9.13 -11.55 -4.65
CA GLY A 60 -9.64 -12.91 -4.80
C GLY A 60 -9.80 -13.60 -3.46
N ILE A 61 -10.89 -14.35 -3.31
CA ILE A 61 -11.10 -15.30 -2.21
C ILE A 61 -11.27 -16.67 -2.84
N THR A 62 -10.40 -17.61 -2.48
CA THR A 62 -10.57 -19.00 -2.90
C THR A 62 -11.42 -19.74 -1.87
N LYS A 63 -12.51 -20.37 -2.29
CA LYS A 63 -13.39 -21.18 -1.45
C LYS A 63 -13.00 -22.65 -1.51
N PHE A 64 -13.15 -23.32 -0.38
CA PHE A 64 -13.00 -24.76 -0.27
C PHE A 64 -14.21 -25.40 0.43
N ASP A 65 -14.58 -26.59 -0.03
CA ASP A 65 -15.69 -27.37 0.54
C ASP A 65 -15.37 -27.99 1.90
N GLN A 66 -14.08 -28.07 2.24
CA GLN A 66 -13.54 -28.52 3.53
C GLN A 66 -12.34 -27.65 3.88
N ASP A 67 -12.00 -27.55 5.16
CA ASP A 67 -10.77 -26.89 5.56
C ASP A 67 -9.54 -27.73 5.17
N THR A 68 -8.50 -27.05 4.73
CA THR A 68 -7.29 -27.68 4.17
C THR A 68 -6.05 -26.97 4.66
N ASN A 69 -4.93 -27.70 4.72
CA ASN A 69 -3.63 -27.09 4.95
C ASN A 69 -3.35 -25.99 3.91
N LEU A 70 -2.57 -24.99 4.30
CA LEU A 70 -2.09 -23.94 3.41
C LEU A 70 -1.34 -24.54 2.22
N ARG A 71 -2.00 -24.57 1.05
CA ARG A 71 -1.43 -25.08 -0.20
C ARG A 71 -1.60 -24.06 -1.32
N PRO A 72 -0.56 -23.27 -1.63
CA PRO A 72 -0.60 -22.31 -2.73
C PRO A 72 -0.60 -22.95 -4.14
N ASP A 73 -0.45 -24.28 -4.25
CA ASP A 73 -0.04 -24.92 -5.52
C ASP A 73 -1.08 -25.87 -6.13
N SER A 74 -2.09 -26.34 -5.37
CA SER A 74 -3.12 -27.25 -5.85
C SER A 74 -4.46 -26.56 -5.94
N ASN A 75 -4.71 -25.95 -7.10
CA ASN A 75 -5.80 -25.03 -7.40
C ASN A 75 -7.17 -25.74 -7.56
N THR A 76 -7.68 -26.39 -6.51
CA THR A 76 -8.98 -27.09 -6.54
C THR A 76 -10.15 -26.27 -6.00
N GLY A 77 -9.90 -25.08 -5.47
CA GLY A 77 -10.93 -24.20 -4.91
C GLY A 77 -11.63 -23.31 -5.94
N GLU A 78 -12.84 -22.85 -5.62
CA GLU A 78 -13.58 -21.88 -6.44
C GLU A 78 -13.08 -20.47 -6.15
N LEU A 79 -12.58 -19.75 -7.16
CA LEU A 79 -12.17 -18.35 -7.01
C LEU A 79 -13.37 -17.41 -7.10
N VAL A 80 -13.59 -16.66 -6.03
CA VAL A 80 -14.56 -15.57 -5.98
C VAL A 80 -13.82 -14.23 -6.00
N ARG A 81 -14.14 -13.38 -6.98
CA ARG A 81 -13.63 -12.00 -7.02
C ARG A 81 -14.50 -11.08 -6.19
N ARG A 82 -13.86 -10.21 -5.42
CA ARG A 82 -14.49 -9.15 -4.64
C ARG A 82 -13.99 -7.81 -5.13
N GLU A 83 -14.92 -6.90 -5.32
CA GLU A 83 -14.67 -5.53 -5.71
C GLU A 83 -15.58 -4.64 -4.87
N VAL A 84 -14.97 -3.80 -4.04
CA VAL A 84 -15.67 -2.81 -3.22
C VAL A 84 -15.23 -1.45 -3.70
N ARG A 85 -16.18 -0.56 -3.98
CA ARG A 85 -15.92 0.82 -4.40
C ARG A 85 -16.79 1.78 -3.62
N ASN A 86 -16.18 2.76 -2.97
CA ASN A 86 -16.89 3.81 -2.27
C ASN A 86 -16.14 5.15 -2.39
N LYS A 87 -16.71 6.09 -3.14
CA LYS A 87 -16.14 7.43 -3.33
C LYS A 87 -16.01 8.25 -2.03
N LYS A 88 -16.70 7.86 -0.96
CA LYS A 88 -16.58 8.52 0.35
C LYS A 88 -15.51 7.88 1.24
N GLY A 89 -14.87 6.81 0.77
CA GLY A 89 -14.02 5.95 1.59
C GLY A 89 -14.73 4.65 1.94
N ILE A 90 -14.00 3.55 1.79
CA ILE A 90 -14.41 2.22 2.22
C ILE A 90 -14.13 2.14 3.72
N SER A 91 -15.16 1.84 4.49
CA SER A 91 -15.01 1.58 5.93
C SER A 91 -14.53 0.16 6.17
N VAL A 92 -13.90 -0.07 7.33
CA VAL A 92 -13.53 -1.41 7.78
C VAL A 92 -14.75 -2.35 7.79
N ARG A 93 -15.94 -1.87 8.16
CA ARG A 93 -17.17 -2.65 8.13
C ARG A 93 -17.55 -3.11 6.71
N GLU A 94 -17.37 -2.26 5.70
CA GLU A 94 -17.62 -2.62 4.31
C GLU A 94 -16.63 -3.68 3.82
N PHE A 95 -15.34 -3.55 4.18
CA PHE A 95 -14.33 -4.57 3.92
C PHE A 95 -14.65 -5.90 4.63
N LEU A 96 -14.95 -5.88 5.92
CA LEU A 96 -15.31 -7.09 6.68
C LEU A 96 -16.51 -7.79 6.03
N LYS A 97 -17.52 -7.03 5.60
CA LYS A 97 -18.67 -7.58 4.89
C LYS A 97 -18.28 -8.19 3.53
N SER A 98 -17.33 -7.61 2.79
CA SER A 98 -16.93 -8.15 1.49
C SER A 98 -16.16 -9.46 1.58
N THR A 99 -15.53 -9.73 2.73
CA THR A 99 -14.84 -11.00 2.98
C THR A 99 -15.82 -12.16 3.18
N ASP A 100 -17.10 -11.88 3.44
CA ASP A 100 -18.12 -12.90 3.60
C ASP A 100 -18.47 -13.58 2.27
N VAL A 101 -18.50 -14.92 2.29
CA VAL A 101 -18.76 -15.74 1.10
C VAL A 101 -19.61 -16.93 1.49
N ASP A 102 -20.82 -16.99 0.95
CA ASP A 102 -21.78 -18.06 1.24
C ASP A 102 -21.27 -19.44 0.81
N GLY A 103 -21.63 -20.46 1.59
CA GLY A 103 -21.47 -21.86 1.23
C GLY A 103 -20.02 -22.39 1.27
N ALA A 104 -19.07 -21.65 1.84
CA ALA A 104 -17.70 -22.10 2.03
C ALA A 104 -17.47 -22.65 3.45
N GLN A 105 -16.85 -23.83 3.57
CA GLN A 105 -16.37 -24.30 4.89
C GLN A 105 -15.02 -23.68 5.25
N ALA A 106 -14.19 -23.39 4.24
CA ALA A 106 -12.95 -22.64 4.39
C ALA A 106 -12.75 -21.67 3.22
N ARG A 107 -12.00 -20.60 3.49
CA ARG A 107 -11.66 -19.54 2.55
C ARG A 107 -10.17 -19.28 2.63
N TRP A 108 -9.57 -18.75 1.58
CA TRP A 108 -8.18 -18.29 1.56
C TRP A 108 -8.11 -16.94 0.86
N ILE A 109 -7.41 -15.98 1.48
CA ILE A 109 -7.32 -14.59 1.02
C ILE A 109 -5.84 -14.21 0.82
N PRO A 110 -5.23 -14.57 -0.32
CA PRO A 110 -3.78 -14.44 -0.49
C PRO A 110 -3.28 -12.99 -0.46
N ARG A 111 -4.12 -12.05 -0.91
CA ARG A 111 -3.73 -10.65 -1.08
C ARG A 111 -4.93 -9.72 -1.03
N VAL A 112 -4.78 -8.59 -0.35
CA VAL A 112 -5.74 -7.49 -0.31
C VAL A 112 -5.02 -6.19 -0.70
N PRO A 113 -5.16 -5.70 -1.94
CA PRO A 113 -4.69 -4.37 -2.31
C PRO A 113 -5.69 -3.27 -1.89
N PHE A 114 -5.15 -2.13 -1.50
CA PHE A 114 -5.91 -0.89 -1.32
C PHE A 114 -5.57 0.04 -2.50
N ASP A 115 -6.53 0.20 -3.40
CA ASP A 115 -6.35 0.87 -4.67
C ASP A 115 -7.15 2.19 -4.71
N ARG A 116 -6.69 3.11 -5.57
CA ARG A 116 -7.36 4.39 -5.82
C ARG A 116 -7.60 5.18 -4.54
N ASN A 117 -6.61 5.23 -3.68
CA ASN A 117 -6.79 5.82 -2.36
C ASN A 117 -6.85 7.35 -2.47
N ARG A 118 -7.43 7.98 -1.45
CA ARG A 118 -7.31 9.40 -1.21
C ARG A 118 -6.23 9.63 -0.16
N TYR A 119 -5.31 10.56 -0.43
CA TYR A 119 -4.18 10.87 0.44
C TYR A 119 -4.26 12.29 0.98
N ARG A 120 -3.91 12.47 2.25
CA ARG A 120 -3.64 13.80 2.81
C ARG A 120 -2.25 14.24 2.40
N VAL A 121 -2.16 15.42 1.80
CA VAL A 121 -0.90 16.06 1.41
C VAL A 121 -0.90 17.53 1.82
N HIS A 122 0.27 18.08 2.12
CA HIS A 122 0.48 19.48 2.45
C HIS A 122 1.09 20.23 1.27
N ALA A 123 0.46 21.32 0.85
CA ALA A 123 0.96 22.20 -0.18
C ALA A 123 0.52 23.65 0.08
N ASP A 124 1.35 24.61 -0.29
CA ASP A 124 1.06 26.04 -0.14
C ASP A 124 0.50 26.44 1.25
N GLY A 125 1.04 25.80 2.30
CA GLY A 125 0.65 26.05 3.69
C GLY A 125 -0.71 25.46 4.11
N THR A 126 -1.34 24.63 3.28
CA THR A 126 -2.66 24.02 3.54
C THR A 126 -2.65 22.52 3.25
N ASP A 127 -3.51 21.76 3.94
CA ASP A 127 -3.72 20.35 3.66
C ASP A 127 -4.78 20.13 2.58
N TYR A 128 -4.47 19.28 1.61
CA TYR A 128 -5.32 18.82 0.53
C TYR A 128 -5.57 17.32 0.65
N ALA A 129 -6.67 16.86 0.08
CA ALA A 129 -6.97 15.45 -0.08
C ALA A 129 -6.94 15.12 -1.58
N ILE A 130 -5.95 14.34 -2.01
CA ILE A 130 -5.69 14.05 -3.43
C ILE A 130 -6.04 12.60 -3.76
N GLU A 131 -6.55 12.36 -4.96
CA GLU A 131 -6.78 11.06 -5.54
C GLU A 131 -5.82 10.86 -6.73
N ARG A 132 -5.57 9.61 -7.12
CA ARG A 132 -4.73 9.32 -8.32
C ARG A 132 -5.18 10.00 -9.60
N SER A 133 -6.47 10.37 -9.75
CA SER A 133 -6.94 11.08 -10.95
C SER A 133 -6.47 12.53 -11.02
N GLU A 134 -6.02 13.09 -9.90
CA GLU A 134 -5.47 14.45 -9.78
C GLU A 134 -3.94 14.45 -9.88
N CYS A 135 -3.33 13.27 -10.00
CA CYS A 135 -1.89 13.10 -10.14
C CYS A 135 -1.46 13.14 -11.62
N THR A 136 -0.25 13.64 -11.87
CA THR A 136 0.35 13.66 -13.21
C THR A 136 1.35 12.51 -13.34
N PRO A 137 1.14 11.55 -14.25
CA PRO A 137 2.10 10.47 -14.50
C PRO A 137 3.31 10.99 -15.28
N TYR A 138 4.50 10.50 -14.92
CA TYR A 138 5.77 10.85 -15.54
C TYR A 138 6.50 9.64 -16.08
N ARG A 139 7.25 9.84 -17.16
CA ARG A 139 8.14 8.84 -17.75
C ARG A 139 9.35 9.51 -18.38
N ASN A 140 10.55 9.10 -17.99
CA ASN A 140 11.82 9.68 -18.43
C ASN A 140 11.85 11.22 -18.35
N GLY A 141 11.34 11.77 -17.25
CA GLY A 141 11.35 13.21 -16.97
C GLY A 141 10.22 14.02 -17.58
N GLU A 142 9.37 13.42 -18.40
CA GLU A 142 8.31 14.11 -19.13
C GLU A 142 6.91 13.61 -18.68
N PRO A 143 5.88 14.50 -18.64
CA PRO A 143 4.50 14.09 -18.39
C PRO A 143 3.97 13.10 -19.46
N ASP A 144 3.43 11.95 -19.05
CA ASP A 144 2.86 10.92 -19.94
C ASP A 144 1.34 10.76 -19.72
N GLN A 145 0.56 11.71 -20.23
CA GLN A 145 -0.92 11.73 -20.07
C GLN A 145 -1.66 10.54 -20.71
N GLY A 146 -0.98 9.66 -21.45
CA GLY A 146 -1.56 8.49 -22.09
C GLY A 146 -1.58 7.23 -21.21
N LYS A 147 -1.07 7.29 -19.98
CA LYS A 147 -0.88 6.13 -19.10
C LYS A 147 -1.90 6.02 -17.98
N VAL A 148 -2.00 4.80 -17.45
CA VAL A 148 -2.70 4.54 -16.19
C VAL A 148 -1.92 5.22 -15.09
N VAL A 149 -2.55 6.21 -14.44
CA VAL A 149 -1.94 6.94 -13.32
C VAL A 149 -1.89 6.04 -12.10
N SER A 150 -0.70 5.84 -11.52
CA SER A 150 -0.53 5.11 -10.25
C SER A 150 -0.97 5.97 -9.06
N ASP A 151 -1.30 5.34 -7.94
CA ASP A 151 -1.46 6.05 -6.69
C ASP A 151 -0.07 6.56 -6.20
N PRO A 152 0.00 7.74 -5.54
CA PRO A 152 1.26 8.25 -4.98
C PRO A 152 1.96 7.27 -4.03
N LEU A 153 1.17 6.52 -3.27
CA LEU A 153 1.58 5.31 -2.55
C LEU A 153 0.70 4.16 -3.02
N GLU A 154 1.22 2.95 -3.07
CA GLU A 154 0.42 1.74 -3.20
C GLU A 154 0.56 0.90 -1.94
N LEU A 155 -0.57 0.41 -1.42
CA LEU A 155 -0.63 -0.38 -0.20
C LEU A 155 -1.23 -1.76 -0.51
N ALA A 156 -0.58 -2.82 -0.07
CA ALA A 156 -1.14 -4.17 -0.16
C ALA A 156 -0.78 -5.04 1.03
N VAL A 157 -1.75 -5.83 1.51
CA VAL A 157 -1.52 -6.90 2.47
C VAL A 157 -1.40 -8.22 1.72
N THR A 158 -0.38 -9.01 2.05
CA THR A 158 -0.13 -10.31 1.39
C THR A 158 0.20 -11.38 2.41
N HIS A 159 -0.43 -12.55 2.28
CA HIS A 159 -0.04 -13.79 2.95
C HIS A 159 0.85 -14.61 2.00
N ARG A 160 2.07 -14.92 2.43
CA ARG A 160 3.04 -15.63 1.57
C ARG A 160 4.01 -16.51 2.35
N PRO A 161 4.63 -17.51 1.70
CA PRO A 161 5.69 -18.30 2.32
C PRO A 161 6.81 -17.40 2.87
N ALA A 162 7.28 -17.72 4.08
CA ALA A 162 8.26 -16.92 4.80
C ALA A 162 9.71 -17.13 4.33
N LYS A 163 9.93 -17.88 3.23
CA LYS A 163 11.28 -18.24 2.72
C LYS A 163 12.20 -17.04 2.48
N ASN A 164 11.61 -15.87 2.21
CA ASN A 164 12.35 -14.63 1.95
C ASN A 164 12.56 -13.79 3.23
N TYR A 165 12.15 -14.26 4.41
CA TYR A 165 12.22 -13.55 5.69
C TYR A 165 13.04 -14.35 6.70
N PRO A 166 14.37 -14.14 6.76
CA PRO A 166 15.25 -14.91 7.66
C PRO A 166 14.90 -14.77 9.15
N SER A 167 14.24 -13.69 9.55
CA SER A 167 13.79 -13.44 10.92
C SER A 167 12.50 -14.18 11.29
N VAL A 168 11.73 -14.66 10.32
CA VAL A 168 10.43 -15.31 10.57
C VAL A 168 10.65 -16.81 10.76
N THR A 169 10.14 -17.35 11.87
CA THR A 169 10.31 -18.76 12.25
C THR A 169 9.14 -19.65 11.79
N THR A 170 8.01 -19.06 11.43
CA THR A 170 6.83 -19.75 10.90
C THR A 170 6.99 -20.05 9.41
N GLU A 171 6.19 -20.98 8.87
CA GLU A 171 6.24 -21.34 7.44
C GLU A 171 5.74 -20.21 6.53
N TYR A 172 4.78 -19.42 7.03
CA TYR A 172 4.14 -18.31 6.32
C TYR A 172 4.24 -17.00 7.11
N ALA A 173 4.09 -15.89 6.42
CA ALA A 173 4.05 -14.55 6.98
C ALA A 173 2.94 -13.73 6.33
N LEU A 174 2.38 -12.80 7.10
CA LEU A 174 1.64 -11.66 6.60
C LEU A 174 2.59 -10.50 6.40
N SER A 175 2.36 -9.72 5.35
CA SER A 175 3.16 -8.53 5.05
C SER A 175 2.27 -7.38 4.61
N VAL A 176 2.59 -6.18 5.10
CA VAL A 176 2.08 -4.92 4.54
C VAL A 176 3.19 -4.33 3.68
N SER A 177 2.92 -4.15 2.39
CA SER A 177 3.82 -3.44 1.49
C SER A 177 3.28 -2.04 1.22
N VAL A 178 4.11 -1.03 1.44
CA VAL A 178 3.87 0.37 1.08
C VAL A 178 4.89 0.76 0.03
N SER A 179 4.45 1.00 -1.21
CA SER A 179 5.32 1.35 -2.34
C SER A 179 5.14 2.81 -2.72
N MET A 180 6.23 3.56 -2.84
CA MET A 180 6.22 5.00 -3.12
C MET A 180 6.44 5.28 -4.60
N PHE A 181 5.52 6.02 -5.21
CA PHE A 181 5.56 6.42 -6.62
C PHE A 181 5.68 7.93 -6.83
N SER A 182 5.52 8.75 -5.79
CA SER A 182 5.69 10.21 -5.86
C SER A 182 6.95 10.70 -5.14
N ASP A 183 7.50 11.82 -5.61
CA ASP A 183 8.61 12.52 -4.97
C ASP A 183 8.19 13.45 -3.82
N LEU A 184 6.89 13.62 -3.55
CA LEU A 184 6.44 14.68 -2.63
C LEU A 184 7.01 14.56 -1.21
N TRP A 185 7.34 13.34 -0.77
CA TRP A 185 7.93 13.07 0.54
C TRP A 185 9.46 13.25 0.58
N LEU A 186 10.09 13.51 -0.56
CA LEU A 186 11.53 13.58 -0.71
C LEU A 186 12.05 15.02 -0.83
N ARG A 187 11.15 15.95 -1.14
CA ARG A 187 11.44 17.39 -1.25
C ARG A 187 11.93 17.96 0.09
N THR A 188 12.91 18.86 0.05
CA THR A 188 13.44 19.58 1.25
C THR A 188 12.67 20.86 1.57
N SER A 189 11.71 21.26 0.74
CA SER A 189 10.85 22.40 1.04
C SER A 189 10.03 22.15 2.30
N ALA A 190 9.55 23.21 2.96
CA ALA A 190 8.70 23.08 4.15
C ALA A 190 7.45 22.20 3.90
N ASN A 191 6.88 22.26 2.69
CA ASN A 191 5.80 21.37 2.28
C ASN A 191 6.27 19.91 2.19
N GLY A 192 7.45 19.66 1.61
CA GLY A 192 8.05 18.33 1.52
C GLY A 192 8.38 17.73 2.88
N GLU A 193 8.95 18.52 3.79
CA GLU A 193 9.18 18.14 5.18
C GLU A 193 7.86 17.76 5.87
N LYS A 194 6.81 18.58 5.70
CA LYS A 194 5.50 18.30 6.31
C LYS A 194 4.86 17.02 5.77
N ASN A 195 4.92 16.80 4.46
CA ASN A 195 4.45 15.57 3.85
C ASN A 195 5.21 14.35 4.36
N ARG A 196 6.54 14.48 4.49
CA ARG A 196 7.39 13.43 5.04
C ARG A 196 7.02 13.10 6.48
N GLU A 197 6.74 14.09 7.33
CA GLU A 197 6.22 13.86 8.69
C GLU A 197 4.91 13.05 8.67
N TYR A 198 3.98 13.34 7.75
CA TYR A 198 2.76 12.56 7.58
C TYR A 198 3.06 11.10 7.19
N LEU A 199 3.98 10.89 6.26
CA LEU A 199 4.39 9.54 5.85
C LEU A 199 5.09 8.78 6.98
N VAL A 200 6.03 9.41 7.69
CA VAL A 200 6.74 8.80 8.84
C VAL A 200 5.73 8.35 9.89
N SER A 201 4.78 9.23 10.22
CA SER A 201 3.73 8.94 11.20
C SER A 201 2.86 7.77 10.73
N PHE A 202 2.41 7.78 9.47
CA PHE A 202 1.65 6.68 8.88
C PHE A 202 2.40 5.34 8.90
N LEU A 203 3.68 5.32 8.52
CA LEU A 203 4.50 4.10 8.54
C LEU A 203 4.70 3.59 9.97
N SER A 204 4.81 4.49 10.96
CA SER A 204 4.85 4.13 12.38
C SER A 204 3.53 3.52 12.83
N ASP A 205 2.41 4.17 12.51
CA ASP A 205 1.07 3.70 12.87
C ASP A 205 0.78 2.33 12.25
N VAL A 206 1.24 2.08 11.00
CA VAL A 206 1.15 0.76 10.36
C VAL A 206 1.95 -0.28 11.14
N SER A 207 3.21 0.02 11.47
CA SER A 207 4.08 -0.88 12.22
C SER A 207 3.50 -1.24 13.59
N ASP A 208 2.96 -0.24 14.31
CA ASP A 208 2.37 -0.40 15.63
C ASP A 208 1.04 -1.18 15.57
N ALA A 209 0.16 -0.84 14.61
CA ALA A 209 -1.16 -1.45 14.48
C ALA A 209 -1.08 -2.97 14.25
N ILE A 210 -0.10 -3.41 13.47
CA ILE A 210 0.11 -4.84 13.17
C ILE A 210 1.19 -5.48 14.06
N SER A 211 1.83 -4.71 14.94
CA SER A 211 2.98 -5.16 15.74
C SER A 211 4.07 -5.82 14.90
N ALA A 212 4.54 -5.10 13.87
CA ALA A 212 5.52 -5.63 12.92
C ALA A 212 6.79 -6.11 13.62
N GLU A 213 7.20 -7.35 13.38
CA GLU A 213 8.43 -7.90 13.95
C GLU A 213 9.68 -7.40 13.22
N SER A 214 9.53 -7.08 11.94
CA SER A 214 10.61 -6.51 11.14
C SER A 214 10.06 -5.62 10.04
N VAL A 215 10.85 -4.61 9.69
CA VAL A 215 10.56 -3.70 8.57
C VAL A 215 11.73 -3.78 7.60
N LYS A 216 11.45 -4.30 6.41
CA LYS A 216 12.39 -4.29 5.30
C LYS A 216 12.16 -3.07 4.44
N ARG A 217 13.26 -2.51 3.94
CA ARG A 217 13.27 -1.32 3.09
C ARG A 217 14.02 -1.68 1.83
N ASP A 218 13.35 -1.61 0.69
CA ASP A 218 13.92 -1.99 -0.59
C ASP A 218 13.91 -0.82 -1.58
N LYS A 219 15.06 -0.61 -2.21
CA LYS A 219 15.33 0.36 -3.29
C LYS A 219 15.22 -0.26 -4.70
N TYR A 220 14.61 -1.45 -4.80
CA TYR A 220 14.65 -2.26 -6.01
C TYR A 220 14.05 -1.49 -7.21
N LYS A 221 14.93 -1.02 -8.11
CA LYS A 221 14.62 -0.31 -9.38
C LYS A 221 14.42 1.20 -9.29
N THR A 222 15.13 1.86 -8.38
CA THR A 222 15.01 3.32 -8.27
C THR A 222 15.48 4.09 -9.51
N SER A 223 16.30 3.52 -10.40
CA SER A 223 16.80 4.25 -11.58
C SER A 223 15.68 4.82 -12.43
N ASP A 224 14.63 4.04 -12.66
CA ASP A 224 13.49 4.45 -13.49
C ASP A 224 12.64 5.45 -12.72
N PHE A 225 12.44 5.27 -11.41
CA PHE A 225 11.73 6.24 -10.56
C PHE A 225 12.41 7.62 -10.56
N TRP A 226 13.71 7.65 -10.32
CA TRP A 226 14.46 8.91 -10.24
C TRP A 226 14.59 9.57 -11.62
N ASN A 227 14.72 8.78 -12.69
CA ASN A 227 14.72 9.29 -14.07
C ASN A 227 13.34 9.81 -14.47
N ASP A 228 12.26 9.08 -14.14
CA ASP A 228 10.89 9.50 -14.42
C ASP A 228 10.59 10.85 -13.78
N LEU A 229 11.04 11.07 -12.55
CA LEU A 229 10.80 12.31 -11.80
C LEU A 229 11.91 13.36 -11.98
N SER A 230 12.87 13.13 -12.90
CA SER A 230 14.00 14.05 -13.18
C SER A 230 14.83 14.44 -11.96
N VAL A 231 14.86 13.60 -10.92
CA VAL A 231 15.50 13.91 -9.62
C VAL A 231 17.03 14.02 -9.75
N TYR A 232 17.63 13.44 -10.80
CA TYR A 232 19.08 13.48 -11.03
C TYR A 232 19.58 14.63 -11.92
N SER A 233 18.69 15.42 -12.55
CA SER A 233 19.09 16.31 -13.67
C SER A 233 19.32 17.79 -13.32
N GLY A 234 19.18 18.23 -12.07
CA GLY A 234 19.68 19.54 -11.60
C GLY A 234 18.68 20.43 -10.82
N ASP A 235 19.27 21.37 -10.07
CA ASP A 235 18.72 22.52 -9.31
C ASP A 235 17.63 22.33 -8.25
N ASP A 236 17.02 21.15 -8.12
CA ASP A 236 16.04 20.88 -7.05
C ASP A 236 16.72 20.28 -5.80
N ASP A 237 16.53 20.93 -4.64
CA ASP A 237 16.99 20.43 -3.34
C ASP A 237 16.15 19.20 -2.91
N TYR A 238 16.54 18.00 -3.33
CA TYR A 238 16.01 16.73 -2.81
C TYR A 238 16.91 16.21 -1.69
N ILE A 239 16.34 15.42 -0.78
CA ILE A 239 17.18 14.68 0.17
C ILE A 239 17.90 13.56 -0.59
N ASP A 240 19.23 13.50 -0.44
CA ASP A 240 20.02 12.30 -0.72
C ASP A 240 19.54 11.19 0.21
N LEU A 241 18.58 10.39 -0.25
CA LEU A 241 17.87 9.45 0.61
C LEU A 241 18.56 8.09 0.64
N GLU A 242 19.07 7.76 1.82
CA GLU A 242 19.09 6.38 2.30
C GLU A 242 17.69 6.02 2.85
N PRO A 243 17.14 4.81 2.57
CA PRO A 243 15.75 4.47 2.90
C PRO A 243 15.42 4.58 4.39
N GLU A 244 16.43 4.42 5.24
CA GLU A 244 16.35 4.51 6.69
C GLU A 244 16.06 5.93 7.18
N ALA A 245 16.22 6.95 6.33
CA ALA A 245 15.96 8.34 6.70
C ALA A 245 14.48 8.74 6.65
N ILE A 246 13.60 7.91 6.06
CA ILE A 246 12.15 8.18 5.99
C ILE A 246 11.39 7.49 7.12
N TYR A 247 11.84 6.33 7.58
CA TYR A 247 11.21 5.55 8.66
C TYR A 247 12.23 4.60 9.26
#